data_AF-E3NYU0-F1
#
_entry.id   AF-E3NYU0-F1
#
_cell.length_a   1.000
_cell.length_b   1.000
_cell.length_c   1.000
_cell.angle_alpha   90.00
_cell.angle_beta   90.00
_cell.angle_gamma   90.00
#
_symmetry.space_group_name_H-M   'P 1'
#
loop_
_entity.id
_entity.type
_entity.pdbx_description
1 polymer ?
#
loop_
_entity_poly.entity_id
_entity_poly.type
_entity_poly.pdbx_seq_one_letter_code
_entity_poly.pdbx_strand_id
1 'polypeptide(L)'
;ALRARVYDDEVRKWISGVGVEGVGKKLVNSKEGPPTFEQPKMTLEKLLEYGNMLVQEQENVKRVQLADKYLNEAALGDANADAINRGAFFGAQT
;
A
#
# COMPACT_ATOMS: atom_id res chain seq x y z
N ALA A 1 1.76 -13.58 -2.98
CA ALA A 1 1.63 -12.56 -1.93
C ALA A 1 2.26 -13.01 -0.60
N LEU A 2 1.70 -14.01 0.08
CA LEU A 2 2.17 -14.45 1.42
C LEU A 2 3.67 -14.77 1.51
N ARG A 3 4.17 -15.61 0.60
CA ARG A 3 5.60 -15.96 0.55
C ARG A 3 6.50 -14.74 0.41
N ALA A 4 6.17 -13.81 -0.49
CA ALA A 4 6.96 -12.59 -0.71
C ALA A 4 7.01 -11.72 0.55
N ARG A 5 5.89 -11.61 1.29
CA ARG A 5 5.82 -10.80 2.51
C ARG A 5 6.81 -11.25 3.59
N VAL A 6 7.07 -12.55 3.68
CA VAL A 6 8.05 -13.11 4.61
C VAL A 6 9.49 -12.72 4.21
N TYR A 7 9.79 -12.68 2.91
CA TYR A 7 11.09 -12.19 2.42
C TYR A 7 11.22 -10.68 2.58
N ASP A 8 10.16 -9.91 2.30
CA ASP A 8 10.12 -8.46 2.46
C ASP A 8 10.49 -8.04 3.88
N ASP A 9 10.07 -8.81 4.88
CA ASP A 9 10.39 -8.51 6.28
C ASP A 9 11.87 -8.75 6.61
N GLU A 10 12.53 -9.77 6.03
CA GLU A 10 13.97 -9.95 6.19
C GLU A 10 14.76 -8.84 5.48
N VAL A 11 14.29 -8.41 4.31
CA VAL A 11 14.87 -7.25 3.61
C VAL A 11 14.67 -5.97 4.42
N ARG A 12 13.50 -5.77 5.03
CA ARG A 12 13.23 -4.61 5.90
C ARG A 12 14.16 -4.60 7.11
N LYS A 13 14.35 -5.74 7.78
CA LYS A 13 15.29 -5.85 8.91
C LYS A 13 16.72 -5.49 8.49
N TRP A 14 17.16 -5.96 7.33
CA TRP A 14 18.46 -5.61 6.79
C TRP A 14 18.59 -4.11 6.50
N ILE A 15 17.59 -3.49 5.86
CA ILE A 15 17.57 -2.04 5.61
C ILE A 15 17.64 -1.26 6.93
N SER A 16 16.86 -1.68 7.94
CA SER A 16 16.88 -1.05 9.28
C SER A 16 18.24 -1.19 9.97
N GLY A 17 18.94 -2.31 9.80
CA GLY A 17 20.25 -2.55 10.38
C GLY A 17 21.39 -1.79 9.69
N VAL A 18 21.35 -1.66 8.37
CA VAL A 18 22.33 -0.89 7.58
C VAL A 18 22.09 0.61 7.68
N GLY A 19 20.84 1.02 7.89
CA GLY A 19 20.39 2.41 7.82
C GLY A 19 20.12 2.83 6.38
N VAL A 20 19.05 3.62 6.17
CA VAL A 20 18.57 4.01 4.83
C VAL A 20 19.66 4.69 3.99
N GLU A 21 20.49 5.52 4.61
CA GLU A 21 21.60 6.20 3.94
C GLU A 21 22.73 5.25 3.49
N GLY A 22 22.89 4.12 4.17
CA GLY A 22 23.94 3.13 3.92
C GLY A 22 23.59 2.12 2.83
N VAL A 23 22.29 1.93 2.53
CA VAL A 23 21.79 0.90 1.61
C VAL A 23 22.43 1.05 0.23
N GLY A 24 22.45 2.26 -0.35
CA GLY A 24 22.99 2.48 -1.69
C GLY A 24 24.47 2.07 -1.82
N LYS A 25 25.29 2.39 -0.81
CA LYS A 25 26.73 2.06 -0.79
C LYS A 25 26.99 0.55 -0.65
N LYS A 26 26.11 -0.16 0.06
CA LYS A 26 26.22 -1.62 0.27
C LYS A 26 25.59 -2.43 -0.85
N LEU A 27 24.65 -1.86 -1.61
CA LEU A 27 23.96 -2.55 -2.70
C LEU A 27 24.60 -2.30 -4.06
N VAL A 28 25.08 -1.08 -4.33
CA VAL A 28 25.58 -0.65 -5.64
C VAL A 28 27.07 -0.29 -5.52
N ASN A 29 27.89 -0.79 -6.45
CA ASN A 29 29.34 -0.56 -6.48
C ASN A 29 30.07 -0.92 -5.17
N SER A 30 29.50 -1.83 -4.38
CA SER A 30 30.12 -2.36 -3.17
C SER A 30 31.30 -3.27 -3.51
N LYS A 31 32.42 -3.10 -2.82
CA LYS A 31 33.59 -3.99 -2.92
C LYS A 31 33.35 -5.36 -2.27
N GLU A 32 32.39 -5.44 -1.35
CA GLU A 32 32.03 -6.66 -0.60
C GLU A 32 30.96 -7.50 -1.33
N GLY A 33 30.46 -7.03 -2.47
CA GLY A 33 29.37 -7.66 -3.21
C GLY A 33 27.97 -7.35 -2.63
N PRO A 34 26.89 -7.83 -3.30
CA PRO A 34 25.53 -7.67 -2.82
C PRO A 34 25.29 -8.44 -1.51
N PRO A 35 24.41 -7.95 -0.61
CA PRO A 35 24.05 -8.68 0.59
C PRO A 35 23.41 -10.03 0.26
N THR A 36 23.91 -11.10 0.88
CA THR A 36 23.31 -12.43 0.82
C THR A 36 22.29 -12.59 1.92
N PHE A 37 21.08 -13.06 1.57
CA PHE A 37 20.01 -13.31 2.51
C PHE A 37 19.85 -14.81 2.72
N GLU A 38 19.83 -15.22 3.99
CA GLU A 38 19.44 -16.57 4.35
C GLU A 38 17.94 -16.77 4.10
N GLN A 39 17.57 -17.96 3.63
CA GLN A 39 16.16 -18.27 3.40
C GLN A 39 15.40 -18.23 4.73
N PRO A 40 14.35 -17.39 4.87
CA PRO A 40 13.58 -17.32 6.10
C PRO A 40 12.86 -18.64 6.37
N LYS A 41 12.86 -19.07 7.63
CA LYS A 41 12.08 -20.24 8.07
C LYS A 41 10.59 -19.94 7.93
N MET A 42 9.92 -20.71 7.07
CA MET A 42 8.48 -20.62 6.81
C MET A 42 7.71 -21.54 7.78
N THR A 43 7.74 -21.21 9.07
CA THR A 43 6.96 -21.95 10.06
C THR A 43 5.46 -21.72 9.84
N LEU A 44 4.62 -22.70 10.20
CA LEU A 44 3.18 -22.59 10.06
C LEU A 44 2.62 -21.36 10.79
N GLU A 45 3.11 -21.10 12.01
CA GLU A 45 2.75 -19.94 12.81
C GLU A 45 3.03 -18.61 12.08
N LYS A 46 4.24 -18.45 11.52
CA LYS A 46 4.63 -17.27 10.74
C LYS A 46 3.72 -17.10 9.52
N LEU A 47 3.41 -18.19 8.81
CA LEU A 47 2.51 -18.16 7.64
C LEU A 47 1.08 -17.76 8.01
N LEU A 48 0.56 -18.23 9.14
CA LEU A 48 -0.78 -17.87 9.62
C LEU A 48 -0.84 -16.40 10.04
N GLU A 49 0.18 -15.91 10.76
CA GLU A 49 0.28 -14.50 11.17
C GLU A 49 0.25 -13.56 9.96
N TYR A 50 1.16 -13.74 8.99
CA TYR A 50 1.18 -12.92 7.78
C TYR A 50 -0.07 -13.13 6.91
N GLY A 51 -0.65 -14.33 6.91
CA GLY A 51 -1.89 -14.63 6.20
C GLY A 51 -3.04 -13.78 6.72
N ASN A 52 -3.23 -13.75 8.03
CA ASN A 52 -4.26 -12.94 8.68
C ASN A 52 -4.04 -11.44 8.46
N MET A 53 -2.79 -10.97 8.56
CA MET A 53 -2.44 -9.58 8.28
C MET A 53 -2.78 -9.21 6.82
N LEU A 54 -2.51 -10.09 5.85
CA LEU A 54 -2.86 -9.84 4.44
C LEU A 54 -4.37 -9.79 4.20
N VAL A 55 -5.16 -10.59 4.92
CA VAL A 55 -6.63 -10.53 4.84
C VAL A 55 -7.15 -9.20 5.40
N GLN A 56 -6.63 -8.78 6.55
CA GLN A 56 -6.99 -7.49 7.16
C GLN A 56 -6.65 -6.31 6.22
N GLU A 57 -5.48 -6.34 5.58
CA GLU A 57 -5.10 -5.33 4.60
C GLU A 57 -6.08 -5.27 3.42
N GLN A 58 -6.52 -6.43 2.91
CA GLN A 58 -7.53 -6.49 1.86
C GLN A 58 -8.88 -5.93 2.29
N GLU A 59 -9.31 -6.21 3.52
CA GLU A 59 -10.54 -5.64 4.08
C GLU A 59 -10.45 -4.12 4.23
N ASN A 60 -9.30 -3.60 4.67
CA ASN A 60 -9.06 -2.17 4.78
C ASN A 60 -9.11 -1.47 3.43
N VAL A 61 -8.45 -2.02 2.41
CA VAL A 61 -8.51 -1.48 1.04
C VAL A 61 -9.95 -1.41 0.54
N LYS A 62 -10.74 -2.48 0.75
CA LYS A 62 -12.17 -2.49 0.37
C LYS A 62 -12.97 -1.42 1.12
N ARG A 63 -12.73 -1.23 2.42
CA ARG A 63 -13.39 -0.20 3.24
C ARG A 63 -13.04 1.21 2.76
N VAL A 64 -11.76 1.47 2.48
CA VAL A 64 -11.30 2.77 1.98
C VAL A 64 -11.91 3.07 0.61
N GLN A 65 -11.93 2.10 -0.30
CA GLN A 65 -12.57 2.24 -1.61
C GLN A 65 -14.07 2.52 -1.50
N LEU A 66 -14.76 1.84 -0.58
CA LEU A 66 -16.19 2.07 -0.35
C LEU A 66 -16.44 3.48 0.20
N ALA A 67 -15.66 3.91 1.19
CA ALA A 67 -15.78 5.24 1.78
C ALA A 67 -15.50 6.34 0.76
N ASP A 68 -14.44 6.20 -0.05
CA ASP A 68 -14.08 7.15 -1.11
C ASP A 68 -15.19 7.26 -2.15
N LYS A 69 -15.80 6.14 -2.55
CA LYS A 69 -16.96 6.15 -3.46
C LYS A 69 -18.12 6.96 -2.90
N TYR A 70 -18.54 6.71 -1.65
CA TYR A 70 -19.65 7.43 -1.04
C TYR A 70 -19.36 8.92 -0.80
N LEU A 71 -18.14 9.27 -0.39
CA LEU A 71 -17.75 10.67 -0.21
C LEU A 71 -17.70 11.42 -1.54
N ASN A 72 -17.18 10.81 -2.59
CA ASN A 72 -17.16 11.42 -3.92
C ASN A 72 -18.56 11.54 -4.52
N GLU A 73 -19.42 10.53 -4.38
CA GLU A 73 -20.82 10.58 -4.84
C GLU A 73 -21.62 11.64 -4.06
N ALA A 74 -21.43 11.76 -2.75
CA ALA A 74 -22.05 12.81 -1.95
C ALA A 74 -21.55 14.21 -2.37
N ALA A 75 -20.24 14.37 -2.52
CA ALA A 75 -19.64 15.64 -2.95
C ALA A 75 -20.07 16.05 -4.37
N LEU A 76 -20.21 15.08 -5.29
CA LEU A 76 -20.75 15.31 -6.63
C LEU A 76 -22.23 15.70 -6.60
N GLY A 77 -23.02 15.06 -5.73
CA GLY A 77 -24.43 15.40 -5.51
C GLY A 77 -24.61 16.82 -5.00
N ASP A 78 -23.86 17.20 -3.97
CA ASP A 78 -23.90 18.53 -3.37
C ASP A 78 -23.38 19.60 -4.35
N ALA A 79 -22.27 19.34 -5.06
CA ALA A 79 -21.75 20.25 -6.07
C ALA A 79 -22.75 20.47 -7.22
N ASN A 80 -23.48 19.43 -7.62
CA ASN A 80 -24.51 19.52 -8.65
C ASN A 80 -25.73 20.32 -8.16
N ALA A 81 -26.19 20.06 -6.93
CA ALA A 81 -27.28 20.83 -6.31
C ALA A 81 -26.93 22.32 -6.19
N ASP A 82 -25.70 22.63 -5.78
CA ASP A 82 -25.17 23.98 -5.72
C ASP A 82 -25.07 24.66 -7.09
N ALA A 83 -24.64 23.93 -8.12
CA ALA A 83 -24.56 24.44 -9.49
C ALA A 83 -25.95 24.74 -10.09
N ILE A 84 -26.95 23.89 -9.78
CA ILE A 84 -28.35 24.12 -10.13
C ILE A 84 -28.88 25.37 -9.41
N ASN A 85 -28.66 25.51 -8.10
CA ASN A 85 -29.08 26.67 -7.33
C ASN A 85 -28.45 27.98 -7.81
N ARG A 86 -27.19 27.95 -8.27
CA ARG A 86 -26.48 29.13 -8.80
C ARG A 86 -26.74 29.39 -10.29
N GLY A 87 -27.62 28.60 -10.94
CA GLY A 87 -27.98 28.78 -12.35
C GLY A 87 -26.84 28.51 -13.35
N ALA A 88 -25.76 27.87 -12.91
CA ALA A 88 -24.54 27.61 -13.70
C ALA A 88 -24.48 26.16 -14.20
N PHE A 89 -25.63 25.51 -14.41
CA PHE A 89 -25.70 24.10 -14.80
C PHE A 89 -25.14 23.90 -16.23
N PHE A 90 -23.93 23.35 -16.31
CA PHE A 90 -23.28 22.91 -17.55
C PHE A 90 -23.89 21.58 -18.04
N GLY A 91 -25.12 21.63 -18.56
CA GLY A 91 -25.75 20.42 -19.10
C GLY A 91 -26.96 20.61 -20.01
N ALA A 92 -27.37 21.85 -20.31
CA ALA A 92 -28.48 22.13 -21.22
C ALA A 92 -28.02 23.02 -22.38
N GLN A 93 -27.37 22.42 -23.38
CA GLN A 93 -27.37 22.94 -24.76
C GLN A 93 -27.69 21.78 -25.70
N THR A 94 -28.99 21.58 -25.91
CA THR A 94 -29.61 21.18 -27.18
C THR A 94 -30.97 21.86 -27.25
#